data_AF-A0A6N3HF33-F1
#
_entry.id   AF-A0A6N3HF33-F1
#
_cell.length_a   1.000
_cell.length_b   1.000
_cell.length_c   1.000
_cell.angle_alpha   90.00
_cell.angle_beta   90.00
_cell.angle_gamma   90.00
#
_symmetry.space_group_name_H-M   'P 1'
#
loop_
_entity.id
_entity.type
_entity.pdbx_description
1 polymer ?
#
loop_
_entity_poly.entity_id
_entity_poly.type
_entity_poly.pdbx_seq_one_letter_code
_entity_poly.pdbx_strand_id
1 'polypeptide(L)'
;MDNSFIIKLFLNSKDVTEQYSVINAKIYRACNKIDKATISISADIIDNSQFEIPDNKIFNPGTELKFQAGPTDKVNTLFEGCVTTHQLKINSEQQTLFILECRGFAYPATLDVKIMYMKIVKMIPLSRRFWDNTGFPPK
;
A
#
# COMPACT_ATOMS: atom_id res chain seq x y z
N MET A 1 -19.02 26.25 -5.25
CA MET A 1 -18.79 24.86 -5.68
C MET A 1 -17.84 24.27 -4.67
N ASP A 2 -18.36 23.43 -3.78
CA ASP A 2 -17.54 22.79 -2.77
C ASP A 2 -16.67 21.74 -3.46
N ASN A 3 -15.43 22.11 -3.75
CA ASN A 3 -14.40 21.20 -4.26
C ASN A 3 -13.97 20.24 -3.15
N SER A 4 -14.93 19.47 -2.62
CA SER A 4 -14.65 18.46 -1.62
C SER A 4 -13.90 17.30 -2.30
N PHE A 5 -12.67 17.09 -1.87
CA PHE A 5 -11.82 16.02 -2.36
C PHE A 5 -11.92 14.86 -1.37
N ILE A 6 -12.39 13.71 -1.85
CA ILE A 6 -12.58 12.53 -1.02
C ILE A 6 -11.32 11.67 -1.14
N ILE A 7 -10.76 11.33 0.02
CA ILE A 7 -9.71 10.31 0.15
C ILE A 7 -10.37 9.10 0.78
N LYS A 8 -10.11 7.90 0.25
CA LYS A 8 -10.53 6.64 0.86
C LYS A 8 -9.36 5.70 1.02
N LEU A 9 -9.25 5.12 2.20
CA LEU A 9 -8.22 4.14 2.55
C LEU A 9 -8.87 2.83 2.93
N PHE A 10 -8.48 1.76 2.22
CA PHE A 10 -8.94 0.41 2.49
C PHE A 10 -7.76 -0.47 2.88
N LEU A 11 -7.92 -1.26 3.93
CA LEU A 11 -6.96 -2.26 4.41
C LEU A 11 -7.65 -3.62 4.43
N ASN A 12 -7.10 -4.62 3.72
CA ASN A 12 -7.74 -5.94 3.53
C ASN A 12 -9.24 -5.83 3.18
N SER A 13 -9.58 -4.93 2.26
CA SER A 13 -10.96 -4.60 1.84
C SER A 13 -11.88 -3.97 2.90
N LYS A 14 -11.38 -3.66 4.11
CA LYS A 14 -12.10 -2.89 5.13
C LYS A 14 -11.83 -1.40 4.95
N ASP A 15 -12.88 -0.59 4.93
CA ASP A 15 -12.77 0.88 4.91
C ASP A 15 -12.30 1.37 6.29
N VAL A 16 -11.21 2.14 6.30
CA VAL A 16 -10.61 2.72 7.50
C VAL A 16 -10.45 4.25 7.38
N THR A 17 -11.15 4.86 6.42
CA THR A 17 -11.01 6.29 6.09
C THR A 17 -11.32 7.21 7.28
N GLU A 18 -12.32 6.86 8.10
CA GLU A 18 -12.71 7.65 9.27
C GLU A 18 -11.78 7.46 10.48
N GLN A 19 -10.99 6.37 10.50
CA GLN A 19 -10.13 6.01 11.62
C GLN A 19 -8.74 6.66 11.52
N TYR A 20 -8.30 7.00 10.30
CA TYR A 20 -6.94 7.49 10.06
C TYR A 20 -6.96 8.74 9.20
N SER A 21 -6.35 9.81 9.72
CA SER A 21 -6.17 11.04 8.97
C SER A 21 -4.95 10.95 8.06
N VAL A 22 -5.16 10.80 6.75
CA VAL A 22 -4.09 10.79 5.75
C VAL A 22 -3.64 12.21 5.46
N ILE A 23 -2.38 12.52 5.79
CA ILE A 23 -1.77 13.84 5.56
C ILE A 23 -1.20 13.92 4.14
N ASN A 24 -0.55 12.86 3.67
CA ASN A 24 0.16 12.85 2.40
C ASN A 24 0.13 11.47 1.77
N ALA A 25 0.04 11.43 0.44
CA ALA A 25 0.23 10.21 -0.34
C ALA A 25 1.10 10.51 -1.56
N LYS A 26 2.24 9.83 -1.65
CA LYS A 26 3.14 9.88 -2.80
C LYS A 26 3.09 8.55 -3.52
N ILE A 27 2.59 8.55 -4.75
CA ILE A 27 2.49 7.35 -5.58
C ILE A 27 3.44 7.51 -6.76
N TYR A 28 4.34 6.54 -6.92
CA TYR A 28 5.29 6.45 -8.01
C TYR A 28 4.94 5.27 -8.91
N ARG A 29 4.75 5.57 -10.19
CA ARG A 29 4.49 4.61 -11.25
C ARG A 29 5.45 4.84 -12.40
N ALA A 30 6.02 3.78 -12.93
CA ALA A 30 6.89 3.82 -14.09
C ALA A 30 6.82 2.50 -14.86
N CYS A 31 7.02 2.55 -16.18
CA CYS A 31 7.07 1.35 -17.01
C CYS A 31 8.17 0.39 -16.51
N ASN A 32 7.89 -0.91 -16.50
CA ASN A 32 8.81 -1.97 -16.05
C ASN A 32 9.34 -1.79 -14.61
N LYS A 33 8.63 -1.02 -13.77
CA LYS A 33 8.92 -0.88 -12.33
C LYS A 33 7.68 -1.24 -11.54
N ILE A 34 7.88 -1.88 -10.39
CA ILE A 34 6.79 -2.15 -9.45
C ILE A 34 6.39 -0.84 -8.79
N ASP A 35 5.10 -0.52 -8.87
CA ASP A 35 4.52 0.66 -8.23
C ASP A 35 4.95 0.77 -6.76
N LYS A 36 5.26 1.99 -6.34
CA LYS A 36 5.57 2.33 -4.94
C LYS A 36 4.58 3.38 -4.47
N ALA A 37 4.04 3.20 -3.27
CA ALA A 37 3.31 4.26 -2.59
C ALA A 37 3.92 4.52 -1.21
N THR A 38 3.99 5.79 -0.83
CA THR A 38 4.33 6.23 0.51
C THR A 38 3.18 7.05 1.03
N ILE A 39 2.52 6.56 2.09
CA ILE A 39 1.35 7.20 2.69
C ILE A 39 1.75 7.65 4.08
N SER A 40 1.53 8.93 4.38
CA SER A 40 1.79 9.52 5.70
C SER A 40 0.46 9.79 6.38
N ILE A 41 0.31 9.21 7.57
CA ILE A 41 -0.86 9.31 8.42
C ILE A 41 -0.48 10.15 9.64
N SER A 42 -1.40 11.00 10.09
CA SER A 42 -1.24 11.73 11.35
C SER A 42 -1.33 10.73 12.52
N ALA A 43 -0.35 10.76 13.41
CA ALA A 43 -0.41 10.03 14.66
C ALA A 43 -0.48 11.03 15.80
N ASP A 44 -1.60 11.09 16.50
CA ASP A 44 -1.73 11.89 17.71
C ASP A 44 -0.99 11.19 18.87
N ILE A 45 -0.17 11.94 19.59
CA ILE A 45 0.46 11.48 20.83
C ILE A 45 -0.55 11.74 21.94
N ILE A 46 -1.16 10.69 22.48
CA ILE A 46 -1.86 10.79 23.76
C ILE A 46 -0.84 10.42 24.84
N ASP A 47 -0.75 11.26 25.87
CA ASP A 47 0.20 11.20 26.99
C ASP A 47 0.60 9.76 27.38
N ASN A 48 1.92 9.54 27.58
CA ASN A 48 2.57 8.28 27.97
C ASN A 48 2.76 7.20 26.90
N SER A 49 3.53 7.52 25.84
CA SER A 49 4.28 6.51 25.07
C SER A 49 3.43 5.47 24.34
N GLN A 50 2.11 5.66 24.26
CA GLN A 50 1.19 4.81 23.51
C GLN A 50 0.59 5.64 22.37
N PHE A 51 0.98 5.29 21.15
CA PHE A 51 0.36 5.84 19.95
C PHE A 51 -0.98 5.15 19.73
N GLU A 52 -2.06 5.90 19.55
CA GLU A 52 -3.28 5.37 18.93
C GLU A 52 -3.00 5.13 17.43
N ILE A 53 -2.17 4.14 17.12
CA ILE A 53 -2.27 3.43 15.86
C ILE A 53 -3.13 2.21 16.21
N PRO A 54 -4.46 2.27 16.00
CA PRO A 54 -5.37 1.18 16.35
C PRO A 54 -4.85 -0.11 15.73
N ASP A 55 -4.69 -1.12 16.59
CA ASP A 55 -4.19 -2.46 16.31
C ASP A 55 -2.91 -2.53 15.46
N ASN A 56 -1.80 -2.76 16.16
CA ASN A 56 -0.46 -3.11 15.65
C ASN A 56 -0.45 -4.23 14.58
N LYS A 57 -1.58 -4.90 14.31
CA LYS A 57 -1.72 -5.95 13.30
C LYS A 57 -2.21 -5.46 11.94
N ILE A 58 -2.94 -4.35 11.87
CA ILE A 58 -3.62 -3.95 10.62
C ILE A 58 -2.61 -3.41 9.61
N PHE A 59 -1.54 -2.76 10.07
CA PHE A 59 -0.46 -2.23 9.20
C PHE A 59 0.77 -3.13 9.12
N ASN A 60 0.61 -4.42 9.41
CA ASN A 60 1.72 -5.34 9.28
C ASN A 60 2.15 -5.49 7.81
N PRO A 61 3.46 -5.74 7.57
CA PRO A 61 3.92 -6.13 6.26
C PRO A 61 3.09 -7.29 5.71
N GLY A 62 2.61 -7.15 4.47
CA GLY A 62 1.73 -8.11 3.80
C GLY A 62 0.25 -7.74 3.79
N THR A 63 -0.21 -6.78 4.61
CA THR A 63 -1.60 -6.28 4.53
C THR A 63 -1.86 -5.66 3.16
N GLU A 64 -2.97 -6.01 2.52
CA GLU A 64 -3.41 -5.38 1.28
C GLU A 64 -3.88 -3.96 1.55
N LEU A 65 -3.36 -3.01 0.79
CA LEU A 65 -3.71 -1.60 0.87
C LEU A 65 -4.23 -1.12 -0.46
N LYS A 66 -5.41 -0.49 -0.42
CA LYS A 66 -6.01 0.19 -1.56
C LYS A 66 -6.28 1.64 -1.20
N PHE A 67 -5.70 2.52 -2.01
CA PHE A 67 -5.81 3.97 -1.84
C PHE A 67 -6.61 4.55 -3.01
N GLN A 68 -7.69 5.24 -2.68
CA GLN A 68 -8.53 5.92 -3.66
C GLN A 68 -8.59 7.40 -3.33
N ALA A 69 -8.60 8.24 -4.37
CA ALA A 69 -8.85 9.66 -4.18
C ALA A 69 -9.48 10.27 -5.43
N GLY A 70 -10.24 11.34 -5.24
CA GLY A 70 -10.87 12.06 -6.34
C GLY A 70 -11.92 13.07 -5.86
N PRO A 71 -12.51 13.83 -6.80
CA PRO A 71 -13.68 14.65 -6.51
C PRO A 71 -14.87 13.80 -6.07
N THR A 72 -15.83 14.42 -5.40
CA THR A 72 -17.07 13.80 -4.87
C THR A 72 -17.78 12.91 -5.88
N ASP A 73 -17.84 13.36 -7.14
CA ASP A 73 -18.56 12.67 -8.21
C ASP A 73 -17.80 11.46 -8.77
N LYS A 74 -16.48 11.38 -8.57
CA LYS A 74 -15.64 10.35 -9.17
C LYS A 74 -14.38 10.05 -8.36
N VAL A 75 -14.52 9.12 -7.43
CA VAL A 75 -13.39 8.57 -6.65
C VAL A 75 -12.73 7.45 -7.44
N ASN A 76 -11.45 7.63 -7.80
CA ASN A 76 -10.68 6.63 -8.56
C ASN A 76 -9.67 5.92 -7.66
N THR A 77 -9.39 4.65 -7.95
CA THR A 77 -8.29 3.92 -7.31
C THR A 77 -6.95 4.41 -7.84
N LEU A 78 -6.16 5.04 -6.97
CA LEU A 78 -4.85 5.56 -7.33
C LEU A 78 -3.73 4.56 -7.05
N PHE A 79 -3.89 3.64 -6.09
CA PHE A 79 -2.91 2.60 -5.79
C PHE A 79 -3.58 1.35 -5.19
N GLU A 80 -3.05 0.18 -5.56
CA GLU A 80 -3.39 -1.13 -4.97
C GLU A 80 -2.10 -1.93 -4.81
N GLY A 81 -1.90 -2.52 -3.65
CA GLY A 81 -0.72 -3.31 -3.36
C GLY A 81 -0.73 -3.82 -1.93
N CYS A 82 0.47 -4.09 -1.40
CA CYS A 82 0.65 -4.51 -0.01
C CYS A 82 1.58 -3.56 0.74
N VAL A 83 1.36 -3.46 2.05
CA VAL A 83 2.27 -2.78 2.97
C VAL A 83 3.58 -3.59 3.03
N THR A 84 4.72 -2.92 2.88
CA THR A 84 6.03 -3.56 3.00
C THR A 84 6.70 -3.21 4.30
N THR A 85 6.65 -1.93 4.68
CA THR A 85 7.28 -1.41 5.89
C THR A 85 6.44 -0.27 6.44
N HIS A 86 6.55 -0.05 7.74
CA HIS A 86 6.01 1.12 8.40
C HIS A 86 7.10 1.76 9.25
N GLN A 87 7.07 3.09 9.36
CA GLN A 87 8.05 3.86 10.13
C GLN A 87 7.32 4.98 10.86
N LEU A 88 7.69 5.20 12.12
CA LEU A 88 7.24 6.36 12.87
C LEU A 88 8.30 7.46 12.75
N LYS A 89 7.90 8.65 12.33
CA LYS A 89 8.77 9.83 12.24
C LYS A 89 8.24 10.92 13.15
N ILE A 90 9.01 11.29 14.16
CA ILE A 90 8.72 12.40 15.06
C ILE A 90 9.47 13.62 14.54
N ASN A 91 8.76 14.67 14.13
CA ASN A 91 9.38 15.94 13.76
C ASN A 91 9.55 16.83 14.99
N SER A 92 10.55 17.71 14.94
CA SER A 92 10.89 18.68 15.99
C SER A 92 9.75 19.67 16.34
N GLU A 93 8.72 19.77 15.50
CA GLU A 93 7.51 20.58 15.71
C GLU A 93 6.35 19.80 16.36
N GLN A 94 6.63 18.73 17.12
CA GLN A 94 5.66 17.89 17.83
C GLN A 94 4.66 17.10 16.96
N GLN A 95 4.76 17.18 15.64
CA GLN A 95 3.96 16.35 14.75
C GLN A 95 4.59 14.96 14.60
N THR A 96 3.85 13.93 14.99
CA THR A 96 4.23 12.54 14.71
C THR A 96 3.55 12.07 13.43
N LEU A 97 4.38 11.57 12.51
CA LEU A 97 3.94 11.02 11.24
C LEU A 97 4.14 9.51 11.26
N PHE A 98 3.07 8.77 10.97
CA PHE A 98 3.16 7.36 10.69
C PHE A 98 3.27 7.15 9.17
N ILE A 99 4.41 6.64 8.72
CA ILE A 99 4.74 6.51 7.31
C ILE A 99 4.63 5.04 6.92
N LEU A 100 3.73 4.75 5.99
CA LEU A 100 3.56 3.45 5.36
C LEU A 100 4.27 3.44 4.01
N GLU A 101 5.18 2.50 3.80
CA GLU A 101 5.65 2.16 2.46
C GLU A 101 4.89 0.94 1.94
N CYS A 102 4.39 1.07 0.72
CA CYS A 102 3.64 0.04 0.04
C CYS A 102 4.24 -0.23 -1.33
N ARG A 103 4.09 -1.46 -1.79
CA ARG A 103 4.50 -1.90 -3.13
C ARG A 103 3.35 -2.61 -3.83
N GLY A 104 3.31 -2.50 -5.15
CA GLY A 104 2.32 -3.24 -5.94
C GLY A 104 2.43 -4.76 -5.73
N PHE A 105 1.36 -5.49 -6.05
CA PHE A 105 1.24 -6.94 -5.79
C PHE A 105 2.33 -7.82 -6.42
N ALA A 106 3.11 -7.31 -7.38
CA ALA A 106 4.25 -8.03 -7.95
C ALA A 106 5.48 -8.07 -7.01
N TYR A 107 5.45 -7.34 -5.89
CA TYR A 107 6.57 -7.25 -4.95
C TYR A 107 7.05 -8.60 -4.38
N PRO A 108 6.17 -9.56 -4.01
CA PRO A 108 6.61 -10.86 -3.50
C PRO A 108 7.50 -11.63 -4.49
N ALA A 109 7.32 -11.42 -5.80
CA ALA A 109 8.16 -12.02 -6.83
C ALA A 109 9.63 -11.53 -6.81
N THR A 110 9.92 -10.46 -6.06
CA THR A 110 11.28 -9.88 -5.94
C THR A 110 11.97 -10.23 -4.63
N LEU A 111 11.29 -10.90 -3.70
CA LEU A 111 11.82 -11.24 -2.38
C LEU A 111 12.81 -12.40 -2.41
N ASP A 112 12.75 -13.25 -3.44
CA ASP A 112 13.55 -14.46 -3.55
C ASP A 112 14.01 -14.69 -5.00
N VAL A 113 15.17 -15.34 -5.15
CA VAL A 113 15.75 -15.69 -6.45
C VAL A 113 15.56 -17.19 -6.66
N LYS A 114 14.61 -17.56 -7.52
CA LYS A 114 14.31 -18.97 -7.83
C LYS A 114 14.77 -19.34 -9.24
N ILE A 115 15.52 -20.42 -9.34
CA ILE A 115 15.92 -21.02 -10.63
C ILE A 115 14.94 -22.13 -10.98
N MET A 116 14.37 -22.08 -12.19
CA MET A 116 13.37 -23.05 -12.64
C MET A 116 13.75 -23.63 -14.00
N TYR A 117 13.85 -24.95 -14.08
CA TYR A 117 14.05 -25.67 -15.35
C TYR A 117 12.70 -25.99 -15.99
N MET A 118 12.54 -25.61 -17.25
CA MET A 118 11.28 -25.73 -17.99
C MET A 118 11.49 -26.54 -19.27
N LYS A 119 10.53 -27.42 -19.60
CA LYS A 119 10.43 -27.98 -20.95
C LYS A 119 10.04 -26.88 -21.95
N ILE A 120 10.25 -27.12 -23.24
CA ILE A 120 9.85 -26.18 -24.30
C ILE A 120 8.33 -25.95 -24.20
N VAL A 121 7.96 -24.74 -23.82
CA VAL A 121 6.59 -24.28 -23.60
C VAL A 121 6.48 -22.88 -24.20
N LYS A 122 5.31 -22.52 -24.75
CA LYS A 122 5.08 -21.16 -25.27
C LYS A 122 5.27 -20.11 -24.17
N MET A 123 5.69 -18.90 -24.53
CA MET A 123 5.99 -17.84 -23.58
C MET A 123 4.79 -17.40 -22.73
N ILE A 124 3.59 -17.35 -23.31
CA ILE A 124 2.36 -16.93 -22.62
C ILE A 124 1.99 -17.87 -21.45
N PRO A 125 1.90 -19.21 -21.63
CA PRO A 125 1.64 -20.10 -20.51
C PRO A 125 2.79 -20.15 -19.50
N LEU A 126 4.03 -19.91 -19.93
CA LEU A 126 5.18 -19.80 -19.05
C LEU A 126 5.06 -18.60 -18.11
N SER A 127 4.77 -17.41 -18.63
CA SER A 127 4.64 -16.20 -17.82
C SER A 127 3.50 -16.31 -16.82
N ARG A 128 2.37 -16.93 -17.21
CA ARG A 128 1.25 -17.16 -16.30
C ARG A 128 1.63 -18.05 -15.12
N ARG A 129 2.29 -19.19 -15.40
CA ARG A 129 2.81 -20.08 -14.35
C ARG A 129 3.80 -19.39 -13.41
N PHE A 130 4.63 -18.49 -13.93
CA PHE A 130 5.53 -17.70 -13.09
C PHE A 130 4.72 -16.83 -12.11
N TRP A 131 3.73 -16.08 -12.60
CA TRP A 131 2.91 -15.21 -11.76
C TRP A 131 2.07 -15.97 -10.74
N ASP A 132 1.46 -17.09 -11.14
CA ASP A 132 0.66 -17.95 -10.24
C ASP A 132 1.49 -18.42 -9.02
N ASN A 133 2.79 -18.69 -9.22
CA ASN A 133 3.70 -19.12 -8.15
C ASN A 133 4.14 -18.01 -7.18
N THR A 134 3.87 -16.74 -7.50
CA THR A 134 4.31 -15.58 -6.72
C THR A 134 3.21 -14.97 -5.84
N GLY A 135 2.02 -15.57 -5.84
CA GLY A 135 0.85 -15.04 -5.12
C GLY A 135 0.30 -13.76 -5.74
N PHE A 136 0.72 -13.41 -6.96
CA PHE A 136 0.15 -12.30 -7.71
C PHE A 136 -1.29 -12.66 -8.10
N PRO A 137 -2.31 -11.91 -7.64
CA PRO A 137 -3.68 -12.23 -7.98
C PRO A 137 -3.88 -12.06 -9.49
N PRO A 138 -4.46 -13.06 -10.20
CA PRO A 138 -4.87 -12.85 -11.58
C PRO A 138 -5.96 -11.77 -11.60
N LYS A 139 -5.69 -10.65 -12.27
CA LYS A 139 -6.71 -9.65 -12.60
C LYS A 139 -7.55 -10.11 -13.79
#